data_AF-A0A520DS32-F1
#
_entry.id   AF-A0A520DS32-F1
#
_cell.length_a   1.000
_cell.length_b   1.000
_cell.length_c   1.000
_cell.angle_alpha   90.00
_cell.angle_beta   90.00
_cell.angle_gamma   90.00
#
_symmetry.space_group_name_H-M   'P 1'
#
loop_
_entity.id
_entity.type
_entity.pdbx_description
1 polymer ?
#
loop_
_entity_poly.entity_id
_entity_poly.type
_entity_poly.pdbx_seq_one_letter_code
_entity_poly.pdbx_strand_id
1 'polypeptide(L)'
;MKRLAFFLLFFAFSLNLSAQEINIIPKPFELIVGNQDDAFLLTNETVIYSPDSALNPSVSFLTSYLKTNYGLTLQVKTTLDTNDKSRIALYLTKPSMGEPPFDYYSTYNLQSFKGSIKITSHSAELVFNGIQTLIQLLPTEKSNVLKIPAVNINDYARFTYRGMHLDVSRHFFDVATVKRYIDYLALHKMNYFHWHLTDDHGWRIEIKKYPKLTEVGAWRNGSIIGLWPGKGNENIKYQVLPKEVKITPANAIIKTDNIKHGGFYTQQEIKDVIDYAAKRYITIIPEIEMPAHSMAALAAYPELGTDPKSGYKVAETWGMMNKYNNVLAPTEKTFKFLEDVLTEVIELFPSQYIHIGGDEASKIWWRKDAATQQMMKANNLKDESALQSYFIHRIEKFVNSKGKTIIGWDEILDGGLAPNAVVMSWRGEKGGIAAAKV
;
A
#
# COMPACT_ATOMS: atom_id res chain seq x y z
N MET A 1 -7.20 24.60 -81.41
CA MET A 1 -7.71 24.97 -80.08
C MET A 1 -8.15 23.72 -79.33
N LYS A 2 -7.48 23.44 -78.21
CA LYS A 2 -8.02 22.99 -76.90
C LYS A 2 -8.89 21.72 -76.84
N ARG A 3 -8.72 20.77 -75.92
CA ARG A 3 -7.66 20.36 -74.98
C ARG A 3 -8.13 19.01 -74.42
N LEU A 4 -7.21 18.07 -74.29
CA LEU A 4 -7.30 16.78 -73.59
C LEU A 4 -7.80 16.96 -72.15
N ALA A 5 -8.67 16.06 -71.66
CA ALA A 5 -8.81 15.78 -70.22
C ALA A 5 -9.42 14.37 -70.00
N PHE A 6 -8.54 13.38 -69.88
CA PHE A 6 -8.83 12.08 -69.26
C PHE A 6 -8.83 12.30 -67.73
N PHE A 7 -9.95 12.10 -67.05
CA PHE A 7 -10.01 12.06 -65.58
C PHE A 7 -10.13 10.60 -65.14
N LEU A 8 -8.98 9.99 -64.84
CA LEU A 8 -8.88 8.75 -64.08
C LEU A 8 -9.03 9.11 -62.59
N LEU A 9 -10.18 8.79 -62.00
CA LEU A 9 -10.34 8.82 -60.55
C LEU A 9 -9.54 7.67 -59.93
N PHE A 10 -8.36 8.01 -59.40
CA PHE A 10 -7.64 7.16 -58.45
C PHE A 10 -8.40 7.21 -57.11
N PHE A 11 -9.25 6.22 -56.86
CA PHE A 11 -9.77 5.95 -55.52
C PHE A 11 -8.65 5.28 -54.73
N ALA A 12 -7.80 6.07 -54.10
CA ALA A 12 -6.85 5.57 -53.11
C ALA A 12 -7.66 5.11 -51.89
N PHE A 13 -7.94 3.80 -51.82
CA PHE A 13 -8.32 3.15 -50.58
C PHE A 13 -7.14 3.31 -49.60
N SER A 14 -7.19 4.35 -48.78
CA SER A 14 -6.38 4.42 -47.57
C SER A 14 -6.89 3.33 -46.64
N LEU A 15 -6.33 2.12 -46.78
CA LEU A 15 -6.37 1.12 -45.72
C LEU A 15 -5.75 1.78 -44.50
N ASN A 16 -6.58 2.21 -43.56
CA ASN A 16 -6.13 2.49 -42.21
C ASN A 16 -5.59 1.16 -41.66
N LEU A 17 -4.30 0.93 -41.82
CA LEU A 17 -3.55 -0.01 -41.00
C LEU A 17 -3.68 0.51 -39.57
N SER A 18 -4.71 0.06 -38.86
CA SER A 18 -4.79 0.24 -37.42
C SER A 18 -3.66 -0.57 -36.82
N ALA A 19 -2.51 0.06 -36.61
CA ALA A 19 -1.51 -0.47 -35.70
C ALA A 19 -2.21 -0.69 -34.35
N GLN A 20 -2.10 -1.90 -33.80
CA GLN A 20 -2.63 -2.18 -32.48
C GLN A 20 -1.93 -1.25 -31.49
N GLU A 21 -2.69 -0.32 -30.89
CA GLU A 21 -2.15 0.60 -29.90
C GLU A 21 -1.77 -0.20 -28.65
N ILE A 22 -0.49 -0.13 -28.26
CA ILE A 22 0.02 -0.82 -27.08
C ILE A 22 -0.12 0.11 -25.88
N ASN A 23 -1.08 -0.20 -25.02
CA ASN A 23 -1.43 0.60 -23.85
C ASN A 23 -0.99 -0.11 -22.56
N ILE A 24 0.22 0.19 -22.10
CA ILE A 24 0.78 -0.33 -20.85
C ILE A 24 0.70 0.76 -19.77
N ILE A 25 0.24 0.39 -18.57
CA ILE A 25 0.14 1.25 -17.38
C ILE A 25 0.88 0.60 -16.20
N PRO A 26 1.87 1.26 -15.59
CA PRO A 26 2.44 2.57 -15.95
C PRO A 26 3.14 2.53 -17.31
N LYS A 27 3.14 3.67 -18.02
CA LYS A 27 3.82 3.81 -19.32
C LYS A 27 5.31 3.48 -19.16
N PRO A 28 5.88 2.55 -19.94
CA PRO A 28 7.30 2.24 -19.89
C PRO A 28 8.16 3.45 -20.24
N PHE A 29 9.37 3.52 -19.69
CA PHE A 29 10.35 4.55 -20.05
C PHE A 29 10.63 4.57 -21.56
N GLU A 30 10.92 3.41 -22.14
CA GLU A 30 11.09 3.23 -23.58
C GLU A 30 10.26 2.04 -24.09
N LEU A 31 9.52 2.24 -25.18
CA LEU A 31 8.76 1.21 -25.90
C LEU A 31 8.96 1.40 -27.39
N ILE A 32 9.58 0.42 -28.04
CA ILE A 32 9.75 0.35 -29.50
C ILE A 32 8.87 -0.79 -30.02
N VAL A 33 7.94 -0.47 -30.92
CA VAL A 33 7.05 -1.46 -31.54
C VAL A 33 7.68 -1.99 -32.83
N GLY A 34 7.77 -3.32 -32.95
CA GLY A 34 8.25 -4.01 -34.15
C GLY A 34 7.16 -4.27 -35.18
N ASN A 35 7.48 -5.01 -36.24
CA ASN A 35 6.50 -5.37 -37.26
C ASN A 35 5.46 -6.36 -36.72
N GLN A 36 4.23 -6.27 -37.22
CA GLN A 36 3.14 -7.16 -36.83
C GLN A 36 3.37 -8.64 -37.19
N ASP A 37 4.18 -8.90 -38.22
CA ASP A 37 4.55 -10.25 -38.66
C ASP A 37 5.60 -10.91 -37.76
N ASP A 38 6.26 -10.11 -36.92
CA ASP A 38 7.24 -10.56 -35.92
C ASP A 38 6.59 -10.85 -34.56
N ALA A 39 5.25 -10.79 -34.46
CA ALA A 39 4.54 -11.07 -33.22
C ALA A 39 4.84 -12.49 -32.68
N PHE A 40 4.94 -12.59 -31.36
CA PHE A 40 5.10 -13.87 -30.67
C PHE A 40 3.75 -14.59 -30.55
N LEU A 41 3.76 -15.91 -30.77
CA LEU A 41 2.60 -16.77 -30.59
C LEU A 41 2.82 -17.65 -29.35
N LEU A 42 2.08 -17.35 -28.29
CA LEU A 42 2.08 -18.09 -27.04
C LEU A 42 1.03 -19.21 -27.08
N THR A 43 1.48 -20.44 -26.82
CA THR A 43 0.69 -21.67 -26.91
C THR A 43 1.07 -22.64 -25.78
N ASN A 44 0.44 -23.82 -25.70
CA ASN A 44 0.84 -24.87 -24.73
C ASN A 44 2.21 -25.49 -25.06
N GLU A 45 2.67 -25.37 -26.30
CA GLU A 45 3.98 -25.82 -26.76
C GLU A 45 5.11 -24.83 -26.38
N THR A 46 4.76 -23.61 -25.95
CA THR A 46 5.74 -22.64 -25.48
C THR A 46 6.38 -23.12 -24.17
N VAL A 47 7.70 -23.01 -24.10
CA VAL A 47 8.48 -23.36 -22.90
C VAL A 47 8.89 -22.10 -22.14
N ILE A 48 8.79 -22.11 -20.82
CA ILE A 48 9.44 -21.10 -19.97
C ILE A 48 10.85 -21.58 -19.64
N TYR A 49 11.85 -20.83 -20.06
CA TYR A 49 13.24 -21.04 -19.68
C TYR A 49 13.62 -20.11 -18.52
N SER A 50 14.00 -20.67 -17.38
CA SER A 50 14.43 -19.90 -16.19
C SER A 50 15.54 -20.63 -15.44
N PRO A 51 16.83 -20.32 -15.70
CA PRO A 51 17.96 -21.01 -15.07
C PRO A 51 18.20 -20.56 -13.62
N ASP A 52 17.77 -19.34 -13.25
CA ASP A 52 18.04 -18.76 -11.93
C ASP A 52 16.95 -19.12 -10.92
N SER A 53 17.31 -19.86 -9.88
CA SER A 53 16.37 -20.29 -8.83
C SER A 53 15.74 -19.12 -8.06
N ALA A 54 16.39 -17.95 -8.03
CA ALA A 54 15.85 -16.71 -7.47
C ALA A 54 14.58 -16.22 -8.18
N LEU A 55 14.32 -16.68 -9.42
CA LEU A 55 13.13 -16.35 -10.20
C LEU A 55 11.98 -17.36 -10.02
N ASN A 56 12.16 -18.42 -9.24
CA ASN A 56 11.13 -19.44 -9.02
C ASN A 56 9.76 -18.86 -8.57
N PRO A 57 9.68 -17.86 -7.66
CA PRO A 57 8.40 -17.22 -7.33
C PRO A 57 7.75 -16.55 -8.54
N SER A 58 8.52 -15.81 -9.33
CA SER A 58 8.07 -15.12 -10.55
C SER A 58 7.59 -16.08 -11.64
N VAL A 59 8.31 -17.20 -11.83
CA VAL A 59 7.90 -18.27 -12.76
C VAL A 59 6.61 -18.93 -12.28
N SER A 60 6.49 -19.22 -10.98
CA SER A 60 5.29 -19.80 -10.39
C SER A 60 4.08 -18.86 -10.53
N PHE A 61 4.31 -17.55 -10.38
CA PHE A 61 3.28 -16.54 -10.60
C PHE A 61 2.82 -16.52 -12.06
N LEU A 62 3.74 -16.42 -13.02
CA LEU A 62 3.41 -16.37 -14.45
C LEU A 62 2.70 -17.65 -14.92
N THR A 63 3.19 -18.83 -14.55
CA THR A 63 2.55 -20.11 -14.89
C THR A 63 1.14 -20.22 -14.31
N SER A 64 0.96 -19.81 -13.06
CA SER A 64 -0.37 -19.78 -12.42
C SER A 64 -1.30 -18.79 -13.11
N TYR A 65 -0.79 -17.61 -13.50
CA TYR A 65 -1.56 -16.59 -14.20
C TYR A 65 -2.02 -17.09 -15.57
N LEU A 66 -1.12 -17.69 -16.36
CA LEU A 66 -1.44 -18.24 -17.68
C LEU A 66 -2.44 -19.40 -17.60
N LYS A 67 -2.27 -20.30 -16.63
CA LYS A 67 -3.20 -21.41 -16.40
C LYS A 67 -4.59 -20.91 -16.00
N THR A 68 -4.67 -19.98 -15.05
CA THR A 68 -5.94 -19.50 -14.50
C THR A 68 -6.71 -18.66 -15.51
N ASN A 69 -6.02 -17.77 -16.23
CA ASN A 69 -6.67 -16.81 -17.12
C ASN A 69 -6.87 -17.36 -18.53
N TYR A 70 -5.97 -18.21 -19.03
CA TYR A 70 -5.98 -18.68 -20.42
C TYR A 70 -6.02 -20.20 -20.58
N GLY A 71 -5.93 -20.98 -19.49
CA GLY A 71 -5.91 -22.45 -19.56
C GLY A 71 -4.59 -23.03 -20.07
N LEU A 72 -3.55 -22.21 -20.23
CA LEU A 72 -2.25 -22.66 -20.76
C LEU A 72 -1.37 -23.24 -19.65
N THR A 73 -0.87 -24.46 -19.85
CA THR A 73 0.03 -25.16 -18.93
C THR A 73 1.38 -25.36 -19.59
N LEU A 74 2.28 -24.40 -19.39
CA LEU A 74 3.60 -24.39 -20.00
C LEU A 74 4.59 -25.23 -19.21
N GLN A 75 5.52 -25.87 -19.91
CA GLN A 75 6.67 -26.52 -19.28
C GLN A 75 7.71 -25.48 -18.84
N VAL A 76 8.31 -25.70 -17.67
CA VAL A 76 9.43 -24.89 -17.16
C VAL A 76 10.71 -25.70 -17.29
N LYS A 77 11.73 -25.14 -17.95
CA LYS A 77 13.07 -25.71 -18.09
C LYS A 77 14.14 -24.78 -17.52
N THR A 78 15.20 -25.35 -16.98
CA THR A 78 16.38 -24.62 -16.48
C THR A 78 17.56 -24.64 -17.47
N THR A 79 17.48 -25.47 -18.52
CA THR A 79 18.45 -25.58 -19.60
C THR A 79 17.80 -25.23 -20.93
N LEU A 80 18.57 -24.60 -21.83
CA LEU A 80 18.11 -24.30 -23.17
C LEU A 80 18.12 -25.59 -24.01
N ASP A 81 17.05 -25.81 -24.76
CA ASP A 81 16.95 -26.84 -25.79
C ASP A 81 16.82 -26.16 -27.16
N THR A 82 17.64 -26.56 -28.12
CA THR A 82 17.60 -26.02 -29.47
C THR A 82 16.38 -26.51 -30.26
N ASN A 83 15.72 -27.57 -29.79
CA ASN A 83 14.46 -28.05 -30.37
C ASN A 83 13.25 -27.22 -29.96
N ASP A 84 13.36 -26.39 -28.93
CA ASP A 84 12.27 -25.52 -28.47
C ASP A 84 12.03 -24.38 -29.48
N LYS A 85 10.93 -24.49 -30.23
CA LYS A 85 10.54 -23.54 -31.29
C LYS A 85 9.96 -22.22 -30.78
N SER A 86 9.45 -22.20 -29.54
CA SER A 86 8.83 -21.04 -28.90
C SER A 86 9.19 -21.01 -27.42
N ARG A 87 9.70 -19.89 -26.92
CA ARG A 87 10.14 -19.77 -25.53
C ARG A 87 9.84 -18.42 -24.89
N ILE A 88 9.63 -18.42 -23.58
CA ILE A 88 9.73 -17.24 -22.71
C ILE A 88 10.98 -17.43 -21.85
N ALA A 89 12.02 -16.64 -22.10
CA ALA A 89 13.28 -16.69 -21.37
C ALA A 89 13.30 -15.64 -20.26
N LEU A 90 13.43 -16.08 -19.02
CA LEU A 90 13.51 -15.25 -17.81
C LEU A 90 14.84 -15.54 -17.12
N TYR A 91 15.76 -14.59 -17.04
CA TYR A 91 17.03 -14.82 -16.36
C TYR A 91 17.68 -13.54 -15.86
N LEU A 92 18.57 -13.71 -14.87
CA LEU A 92 19.35 -12.63 -14.30
C LEU A 92 20.58 -12.35 -15.14
N THR A 93 20.82 -11.09 -15.47
CA THR A 93 22.05 -10.66 -16.14
C THR A 93 23.17 -10.49 -15.12
N LYS A 94 24.40 -10.80 -15.52
CA LYS A 94 25.60 -10.47 -14.73
C LYS A 94 26.11 -9.10 -15.15
N PRO A 95 26.63 -8.28 -14.20
CA PRO A 95 27.35 -7.07 -14.52
C PRO A 95 28.41 -7.30 -15.61
N SER A 96 28.40 -6.50 -16.67
CA SER A 96 29.58 -6.38 -17.55
C SER A 96 30.61 -5.49 -16.85
N MET A 97 31.90 -5.84 -16.87
CA MET A 97 32.94 -4.93 -16.38
C MET A 97 32.94 -3.65 -17.23
N GLY A 98 32.72 -2.49 -16.59
CA GLY A 98 32.81 -1.16 -17.22
C GLY A 98 31.47 -0.49 -17.54
N GLU A 99 30.33 -1.10 -17.23
CA GLU A 99 29.02 -0.44 -17.41
C GLU A 99 28.67 0.52 -16.26
N PRO A 100 28.05 1.67 -16.56
CA PRO A 100 27.76 2.68 -15.55
C PRO A 100 26.74 2.17 -14.51
N PRO A 101 26.96 2.45 -13.21
CA PRO A 101 26.33 1.74 -12.12
C PRO A 101 24.90 2.16 -11.74
N PHE A 102 24.26 3.13 -12.41
CA PHE A 102 22.94 3.62 -11.96
C PHE A 102 21.79 3.28 -12.91
N ASP A 103 22.01 3.33 -14.23
CA ASP A 103 20.95 3.07 -15.22
C ASP A 103 20.72 1.56 -15.45
N TYR A 104 21.79 0.75 -15.42
CA TYR A 104 21.67 -0.66 -15.82
C TYR A 104 21.07 -1.57 -14.72
N TYR A 105 21.40 -1.32 -13.44
CA TYR A 105 20.91 -2.15 -12.33
C TYR A 105 19.46 -1.91 -11.93
N SER A 106 18.89 -0.78 -12.33
CA SER A 106 17.52 -0.38 -12.00
C SER A 106 16.52 -0.67 -13.12
N THR A 107 16.97 -1.28 -14.23
CA THR A 107 16.14 -1.55 -15.40
C THR A 107 15.81 -3.03 -15.55
N TYR A 108 14.66 -3.31 -16.15
CA TYR A 108 14.45 -4.57 -16.87
C TYR A 108 14.39 -4.31 -18.37
N ASN A 109 14.85 -5.28 -19.14
CA ASN A 109 14.66 -5.34 -20.58
C ASN A 109 13.61 -6.41 -20.89
N LEU A 110 12.61 -6.07 -21.70
CA LEU A 110 11.65 -7.01 -22.27
C LEU A 110 11.70 -6.93 -23.79
N GLN A 111 11.97 -8.06 -24.43
CA GLN A 111 11.95 -8.23 -25.88
C GLN A 111 10.93 -9.29 -26.25
N SER A 112 10.02 -8.95 -27.15
CA SER A 112 9.07 -9.88 -27.76
C SER A 112 9.28 -9.88 -29.25
N PHE A 113 9.50 -11.06 -29.83
CA PHE A 113 9.66 -11.25 -31.27
C PHE A 113 9.29 -12.69 -31.65
N LYS A 114 9.34 -12.99 -32.96
CA LYS A 114 8.94 -14.29 -33.48
C LYS A 114 9.72 -15.43 -32.82
N GLY A 115 8.99 -16.29 -32.10
CA GLY A 115 9.55 -17.48 -31.45
C GLY A 115 10.24 -17.25 -30.10
N SER A 116 10.40 -16.01 -29.63
CA SER A 116 10.92 -15.78 -28.28
C SER A 116 10.38 -14.51 -27.62
N ILE A 117 10.10 -14.63 -26.33
CA ILE A 117 10.05 -13.50 -25.40
C ILE A 117 11.26 -13.62 -24.47
N LYS A 118 11.94 -12.51 -24.18
CA LYS A 118 13.07 -12.44 -23.27
C LYS A 118 12.81 -11.33 -22.25
N ILE A 119 12.92 -11.64 -20.97
CA ILE A 119 12.84 -10.68 -19.87
C ILE A 119 14.07 -10.86 -18.99
N THR A 120 14.87 -9.80 -18.86
CA THR A 120 16.14 -9.86 -18.14
C THR A 120 16.39 -8.62 -17.29
N SER A 121 17.06 -8.80 -16.15
CA SER A 121 17.54 -7.73 -15.28
C SER A 121 18.58 -8.30 -14.30
N HIS A 122 19.28 -7.44 -13.55
CA HIS A 122 20.10 -7.86 -12.41
C HIS A 122 19.29 -8.22 -11.17
N SER A 123 18.03 -7.77 -11.11
CA SER A 123 17.17 -7.95 -9.95
C SER A 123 15.99 -8.86 -10.28
N ALA A 124 15.70 -9.79 -9.37
CA ALA A 124 14.53 -10.65 -9.48
C ALA A 124 13.21 -9.85 -9.41
N GLU A 125 13.17 -8.75 -8.64
CA GLU A 125 12.03 -7.80 -8.60
C GLU A 125 11.78 -7.19 -9.98
N LEU A 126 12.84 -6.79 -10.67
CA LEU A 126 12.73 -6.12 -11.96
C LEU A 126 12.32 -7.11 -13.07
N VAL A 127 12.78 -8.36 -13.03
CA VAL A 127 12.24 -9.42 -13.90
C VAL A 127 10.74 -9.61 -13.63
N PHE A 128 10.30 -9.58 -12.37
CA PHE A 128 8.88 -9.64 -12.03
C PHE A 128 8.10 -8.44 -12.59
N ASN A 129 8.64 -7.22 -12.52
CA ASN A 129 8.04 -6.05 -13.18
C ASN A 129 7.93 -6.22 -14.70
N GLY A 130 8.93 -6.84 -15.34
CA GLY A 130 8.84 -7.22 -16.74
C GLY A 130 7.73 -8.24 -17.02
N ILE A 131 7.51 -9.20 -16.12
CA ILE A 131 6.36 -10.12 -16.21
C ILE A 131 5.04 -9.37 -16.10
N GLN A 132 4.93 -8.35 -15.24
CA GLN A 132 3.72 -7.51 -15.18
C GLN A 132 3.47 -6.77 -16.49
N THR A 133 4.54 -6.28 -17.14
CA THR A 133 4.43 -5.69 -18.49
C THR A 133 4.02 -6.73 -19.53
N LEU A 134 4.58 -7.94 -19.50
CA LEU A 134 4.16 -9.05 -20.36
C LEU A 134 2.67 -9.36 -20.18
N ILE A 135 2.18 -9.38 -18.95
CA ILE A 135 0.76 -9.61 -18.65
C ILE A 135 -0.13 -8.58 -19.34
N GLN A 136 0.27 -7.31 -19.36
CA GLN A 136 -0.49 -6.25 -20.03
C GLN A 136 -0.38 -6.30 -21.56
N LEU A 137 0.62 -7.02 -22.10
CA LEU A 137 0.74 -7.29 -23.54
C LEU A 137 -0.08 -8.50 -23.99
N LEU A 138 -0.62 -9.31 -23.06
CA LEU A 138 -1.50 -10.42 -23.40
C LEU A 138 -2.86 -9.90 -23.91
N PRO A 139 -3.48 -10.59 -24.88
CA PRO A 139 -4.81 -10.22 -25.37
C PRO A 139 -5.87 -10.45 -24.30
N THR A 140 -6.89 -9.60 -24.26
CA THR A 140 -8.01 -9.74 -23.31
C THR A 140 -8.91 -10.94 -23.61
N GLU A 141 -8.96 -11.38 -24.86
CA GLU A 141 -9.74 -12.54 -25.29
C GLU A 141 -8.98 -13.84 -25.06
N LYS A 142 -9.67 -14.83 -24.49
CA LYS A 142 -9.10 -16.15 -24.24
C LYS A 142 -9.01 -16.93 -25.55
N SER A 143 -7.83 -17.49 -25.82
CA SER A 143 -7.56 -18.34 -26.98
C SER A 143 -6.47 -19.35 -26.62
N ASN A 144 -6.45 -20.48 -27.33
CA ASN A 144 -5.34 -21.45 -27.25
C ASN A 144 -4.04 -20.92 -27.87
N VAL A 145 -4.14 -19.85 -28.68
CA VAL A 145 -3.02 -19.12 -29.27
C VAL A 145 -3.17 -17.65 -28.91
N LEU A 146 -2.26 -17.13 -28.10
CA LEU A 146 -2.25 -15.72 -27.71
C LEU A 146 -1.19 -14.99 -28.54
N LYS A 147 -1.62 -13.98 -29.30
CA LYS A 147 -0.73 -13.13 -30.10
C LYS A 147 -0.22 -11.99 -29.22
N ILE A 148 1.10 -11.92 -29.06
CA ILE A 148 1.79 -10.87 -28.30
C ILE A 148 2.58 -10.03 -29.30
N PRO A 149 2.43 -8.69 -29.32
CA PRO A 149 3.08 -7.85 -30.32
C PRO A 149 4.60 -7.91 -30.21
N ALA A 150 5.29 -7.66 -31.33
CA ALA A 150 6.74 -7.52 -31.33
C ALA A 150 7.10 -6.18 -30.68
N VAL A 151 7.91 -6.21 -29.62
CA VAL A 151 8.31 -5.01 -28.88
C VAL A 151 9.72 -5.13 -28.31
N ASN A 152 10.39 -4.00 -28.13
CA ASN A 152 11.57 -3.86 -27.27
C ASN A 152 11.27 -2.78 -26.21
N ILE A 153 11.37 -3.15 -24.94
CA ILE A 153 11.04 -2.29 -23.79
C ILE A 153 12.24 -2.25 -22.86
N ASN A 154 12.67 -1.04 -22.53
CA ASN A 154 13.62 -0.75 -21.45
C ASN A 154 12.90 0.11 -20.43
N ASP A 155 12.85 -0.35 -19.18
CA ASP A 155 11.98 0.29 -18.19
C ASP A 155 12.54 0.19 -16.77
N TYR A 156 12.30 1.26 -16.01
CA TYR A 156 12.76 1.43 -14.62
C TYR A 156 11.78 2.33 -13.86
N ALA A 157 11.80 2.23 -12.54
CA ALA A 157 10.97 3.07 -11.69
C ALA A 157 11.65 4.42 -11.39
N ARG A 158 10.94 5.53 -11.62
CA ARG A 158 11.39 6.88 -11.22
C ARG A 158 11.63 7.01 -9.71
N PHE A 159 10.79 6.38 -8.90
CA PHE A 159 10.83 6.45 -7.44
C PHE A 159 11.00 5.05 -6.84
N THR A 160 11.84 4.95 -5.82
CA THR A 160 12.12 3.69 -5.11
C THR A 160 10.97 3.27 -4.19
N TYR A 161 10.25 4.23 -3.59
CA TYR A 161 9.03 3.99 -2.83
C TYR A 161 7.80 4.22 -3.72
N ARG A 162 7.03 3.17 -3.98
CA ARG A 162 5.76 3.21 -4.73
C ARG A 162 4.72 2.48 -3.90
N GLY A 163 4.10 3.21 -2.98
CA GLY A 163 3.21 2.67 -1.97
C GLY A 163 1.73 2.91 -2.28
N MET A 164 0.89 2.04 -1.73
CA MET A 164 -0.55 2.28 -1.62
C MET A 164 -1.02 1.92 -0.21
N HIS A 165 -1.81 2.81 0.36
CA HIS A 165 -2.45 2.64 1.66
C HIS A 165 -3.80 1.93 1.53
N LEU A 166 -4.15 1.08 2.49
CA LEU A 166 -5.50 0.53 2.66
C LEU A 166 -5.94 0.63 4.12
N ASP A 167 -7.00 1.41 4.33
CA ASP A 167 -7.74 1.46 5.59
C ASP A 167 -8.63 0.23 5.71
N VAL A 168 -8.25 -0.67 6.62
CA VAL A 168 -9.05 -1.84 7.01
C VAL A 168 -9.69 -1.67 8.39
N SER A 169 -9.44 -0.52 9.04
CA SER A 169 -10.00 -0.18 10.34
C SER A 169 -11.43 0.31 10.20
N ARG A 170 -11.70 1.30 9.35
CA ARG A 170 -13.07 1.85 9.19
C ARG A 170 -14.02 0.78 8.67
N HIS A 171 -13.60 0.03 7.65
CA HIS A 171 -14.29 -1.17 7.17
C HIS A 171 -13.32 -2.32 7.00
N PHE A 172 -13.68 -3.49 7.54
CA PHE A 172 -12.83 -4.67 7.47
C PHE A 172 -12.93 -5.32 6.10
N PHE A 173 -11.78 -5.70 5.55
CA PHE A 173 -11.67 -6.49 4.32
C PHE A 173 -11.05 -7.85 4.66
N ASP A 174 -11.64 -8.94 4.17
CA ASP A 174 -11.10 -10.27 4.43
C ASP A 174 -9.72 -10.49 3.76
N VAL A 175 -9.02 -11.54 4.19
CA VAL A 175 -7.68 -11.91 3.68
C VAL A 175 -7.67 -12.06 2.16
N ALA A 176 -8.71 -12.66 1.58
CA ALA A 176 -8.83 -12.84 0.14
C ALA A 176 -8.89 -11.49 -0.60
N THR A 177 -9.62 -10.52 -0.06
CA THR A 177 -9.71 -9.17 -0.62
C THR A 177 -8.40 -8.42 -0.48
N VAL A 178 -7.71 -8.52 0.65
CA VAL A 178 -6.37 -7.92 0.84
C VAL A 178 -5.35 -8.52 -0.15
N LYS A 179 -5.35 -9.84 -0.34
CA LYS A 179 -4.49 -10.50 -1.34
C LYS A 179 -4.79 -10.02 -2.76
N ARG A 180 -6.08 -9.89 -3.12
CA ARG A 180 -6.48 -9.32 -4.42
C ARG A 180 -6.05 -7.85 -4.57
N TYR A 181 -6.09 -7.07 -3.49
CA TYR A 181 -5.57 -5.70 -3.51
C TYR A 181 -4.06 -5.67 -3.80
N ILE A 182 -3.29 -6.56 -3.18
CA ILE A 182 -1.85 -6.74 -3.44
C ILE A 182 -1.59 -7.16 -4.89
N ASP A 183 -2.45 -7.99 -5.50
CA ASP A 183 -2.34 -8.30 -6.94
C ASP A 183 -2.48 -7.04 -7.81
N TYR A 184 -3.39 -6.12 -7.46
CA TYR A 184 -3.51 -4.84 -8.16
C TYR A 184 -2.26 -3.97 -7.96
N LEU A 185 -1.68 -3.93 -6.77
CA LEU A 185 -0.42 -3.21 -6.54
C LEU A 185 0.70 -3.76 -7.43
N ALA A 186 0.83 -5.09 -7.48
CA ALA A 186 1.83 -5.77 -8.30
C ALA A 186 1.63 -5.48 -9.79
N LEU A 187 0.39 -5.53 -10.29
CA LEU A 187 0.06 -5.20 -11.68
C LEU A 187 0.53 -3.79 -12.09
N HIS A 188 0.48 -2.85 -11.15
CA HIS A 188 0.91 -1.46 -11.33
C HIS A 188 2.37 -1.20 -10.88
N LYS A 189 3.14 -2.26 -10.63
CA LYS A 189 4.56 -2.22 -10.23
C LYS A 189 4.82 -1.44 -8.92
N MET A 190 3.82 -1.35 -8.04
CA MET A 190 4.00 -0.83 -6.68
C MET A 190 4.73 -1.86 -5.81
N ASN A 191 5.53 -1.40 -4.86
CA ASN A 191 6.40 -2.26 -4.03
C ASN A 191 6.20 -2.08 -2.53
N TYR A 192 5.34 -1.16 -2.11
CA TYR A 192 4.93 -1.03 -0.71
C TYR A 192 3.41 -1.13 -0.56
N PHE A 193 2.98 -1.92 0.42
CA PHE A 193 1.61 -1.97 0.88
C PHE A 193 1.56 -1.40 2.30
N HIS A 194 1.00 -0.20 2.47
CA HIS A 194 0.79 0.42 3.77
C HIS A 194 -0.55 -0.04 4.32
N TRP A 195 -0.50 -0.84 5.38
CA TRP A 195 -1.67 -1.49 5.94
C TRP A 195 -2.12 -0.79 7.23
N HIS A 196 -3.20 -0.01 7.14
CA HIS A 196 -3.75 0.75 8.26
C HIS A 196 -4.69 -0.12 9.10
N LEU A 197 -4.11 -0.71 10.14
CA LEU A 197 -4.67 -1.83 10.90
C LEU A 197 -5.48 -1.39 12.12
N THR A 198 -5.38 -0.13 12.54
CA THR A 198 -5.99 0.34 13.80
C THR A 198 -6.50 1.76 13.63
N ASP A 199 -7.71 2.03 14.12
CA ASP A 199 -8.25 3.38 14.24
C ASP A 199 -9.34 3.39 15.34
N ASP A 200 -10.06 4.49 15.46
CA ASP A 200 -11.20 4.64 16.37
C ASP A 200 -12.30 3.58 16.14
N HIS A 201 -12.53 3.20 14.87
CA HIS A 201 -13.63 2.33 14.43
C HIS A 201 -13.32 0.84 14.48
N GLY A 202 -12.06 0.49 14.75
CA GLY A 202 -11.71 -0.84 15.20
C GLY A 202 -10.22 -1.18 15.15
N TRP A 203 -9.91 -2.30 15.81
CA TRP A 203 -8.57 -2.84 15.91
C TRP A 203 -8.50 -4.17 15.15
N ARG A 204 -7.63 -4.25 14.13
CA ARG A 204 -7.66 -5.35 13.14
C ARG A 204 -6.54 -6.35 13.26
N ILE A 205 -5.61 -6.20 14.20
CA ILE A 205 -4.47 -7.09 14.35
C ILE A 205 -4.50 -7.82 15.69
N GLU A 206 -4.35 -9.14 15.67
CA GLU A 206 -4.22 -9.89 16.91
C GLU A 206 -2.90 -9.59 17.65
N ILE A 207 -3.01 -9.15 18.91
CA ILE A 207 -1.90 -9.00 19.85
C ILE A 207 -2.11 -9.99 20.99
N LYS A 208 -1.24 -11.00 21.10
CA LYS A 208 -1.41 -12.11 22.03
C LYS A 208 -1.41 -11.66 23.48
N LYS A 209 -0.59 -10.66 23.81
CA LYS A 209 -0.53 -10.11 25.18
C LYS A 209 -1.76 -9.30 25.56
N TYR A 210 -2.49 -8.76 24.57
CA TYR A 210 -3.66 -7.90 24.78
C TYR A 210 -4.88 -8.40 23.99
N PRO A 211 -5.45 -9.56 24.35
CA PRO A 211 -6.51 -10.19 23.57
C PRO A 211 -7.79 -9.34 23.46
N LYS A 212 -8.06 -8.45 24.42
CA LYS A 212 -9.24 -7.57 24.36
C LYS A 212 -9.20 -6.60 23.17
N LEU A 213 -8.03 -6.34 22.59
CA LEU A 213 -7.93 -5.52 21.38
C LEU A 213 -8.74 -6.14 20.23
N THR A 214 -8.82 -7.46 20.13
CA THR A 214 -9.65 -8.14 19.11
C THR A 214 -10.96 -8.70 19.67
N GLU A 215 -11.04 -9.09 20.95
CA GLU A 215 -12.31 -9.52 21.55
C GLU A 215 -13.33 -8.37 21.64
N VAL A 216 -12.85 -7.16 21.92
CA VAL A 216 -13.67 -5.93 22.06
C VAL A 216 -13.39 -4.97 20.91
N GLY A 217 -12.12 -4.55 20.75
CA GLY A 217 -11.74 -3.48 19.83
C GLY A 217 -12.00 -3.78 18.35
N ALA A 218 -12.12 -5.05 17.94
CA ALA A 218 -12.41 -5.41 16.55
C ALA A 218 -13.89 -5.25 16.16
N TRP A 219 -14.79 -4.89 17.09
CA TRP A 219 -16.23 -4.89 16.84
C TRP A 219 -16.91 -3.61 17.30
N ARG A 220 -17.79 -3.06 16.46
CA ARG A 220 -18.71 -1.97 16.81
C ARG A 220 -20.16 -2.39 16.54
N ASN A 221 -21.13 -1.79 17.21
CA ASN A 221 -22.54 -2.21 17.13
C ASN A 221 -23.34 -1.46 16.05
N GLY A 222 -22.72 -0.54 15.33
CA GLY A 222 -23.29 0.12 14.18
C GLY A 222 -22.30 1.05 13.51
N SER A 223 -22.68 1.54 12.34
CA SER A 223 -21.96 2.58 11.59
C SER A 223 -22.90 3.73 11.29
N ILE A 224 -22.44 4.96 11.42
CA ILE A 224 -23.21 6.14 11.01
C ILE A 224 -23.55 6.05 9.51
N ILE A 225 -24.80 6.32 9.16
CA ILE A 225 -25.25 6.37 7.77
C ILE A 225 -24.92 7.75 7.18
N GLY A 226 -24.08 7.79 6.15
CA GLY A 226 -23.70 9.01 5.43
C GLY A 226 -22.47 9.72 6.00
N LEU A 227 -22.32 11.00 5.62
CA LEU A 227 -21.13 11.80 5.92
C LEU A 227 -21.12 12.29 7.37
N TRP A 228 -19.93 12.20 7.97
CA TRP A 228 -19.56 13.02 9.13
C TRP A 228 -18.21 13.72 8.84
N PRO A 229 -18.15 15.07 8.88
CA PRO A 229 -19.28 15.98 9.04
C PRO A 229 -19.90 16.45 7.70
N GLY A 230 -21.21 16.66 7.66
CA GLY A 230 -21.94 17.00 6.43
C GLY A 230 -23.46 16.82 6.57
N LYS A 231 -24.23 16.89 5.47
CA LYS A 231 -25.65 16.47 5.46
C LYS A 231 -25.75 14.94 5.62
N GLY A 232 -25.31 14.41 6.76
CA GLY A 232 -25.75 13.13 7.27
C GLY A 232 -27.16 13.24 7.85
N ASN A 233 -27.55 12.28 8.67
CA ASN A 233 -28.89 12.17 9.28
C ASN A 233 -29.32 13.33 10.22
N GLU A 234 -28.48 14.36 10.38
CA GLU A 234 -28.65 15.41 11.39
C GLU A 234 -28.88 16.81 10.80
N ASN A 235 -28.68 17.04 9.49
CA ASN A 235 -28.66 18.39 8.87
C ASN A 235 -27.66 19.39 9.51
N ILE A 236 -26.68 18.93 10.29
CA ILE A 236 -25.70 19.80 10.96
C ILE A 236 -24.34 19.71 10.23
N LYS A 237 -23.82 20.87 9.80
CA LYS A 237 -22.44 21.00 9.29
C LYS A 237 -21.50 21.12 10.49
N TYR A 238 -20.69 20.09 10.74
CA TYR A 238 -19.50 20.24 11.58
C TYR A 238 -18.32 20.49 10.64
N GLN A 239 -17.46 21.44 10.96
CA GLN A 239 -16.24 21.66 10.21
C GLN A 239 -15.19 21.93 11.26
N VAL A 240 -14.16 21.10 11.31
CA VAL A 240 -13.02 21.38 12.19
C VAL A 240 -12.11 22.32 11.41
N LEU A 241 -12.46 23.60 11.39
CA LEU A 241 -11.50 24.63 11.06
C LEU A 241 -10.71 24.96 12.34
N PRO A 242 -9.40 25.25 12.26
CA PRO A 242 -8.54 25.51 13.42
C PRO A 242 -9.03 26.61 14.40
N LYS A 243 -10.02 27.42 14.01
CA LYS A 243 -10.48 28.59 14.74
C LYS A 243 -11.94 28.53 15.22
N GLU A 244 -12.74 27.56 14.78
CA GLU A 244 -14.14 27.41 15.19
C GLU A 244 -14.42 25.95 15.56
N VAL A 245 -14.40 25.67 16.86
CA VAL A 245 -14.72 24.33 17.37
C VAL A 245 -16.23 24.23 17.56
N LYS A 246 -16.94 23.70 16.56
CA LYS A 246 -18.32 23.25 16.73
C LYS A 246 -18.31 21.76 17.10
N ILE A 247 -18.24 21.46 18.40
CA ILE A 247 -18.43 20.09 18.91
C ILE A 247 -19.87 19.68 18.64
N THR A 248 -20.09 18.40 18.31
CA THR A 248 -21.41 17.76 18.34
C THR A 248 -22.19 18.21 19.59
N PRO A 249 -23.38 18.84 19.45
CA PRO A 249 -24.21 19.18 20.60
C PRO A 249 -24.38 17.97 21.52
N ALA A 250 -24.38 18.22 22.83
CA ALA A 250 -24.55 17.17 23.83
C ALA A 250 -25.83 16.35 23.57
N ASN A 251 -26.88 16.99 23.05
CA ASN A 251 -28.18 16.38 22.71
C ASN A 251 -28.31 15.83 21.28
N ALA A 252 -27.25 15.85 20.45
CA ALA A 252 -27.33 15.24 19.12
C ALA A 252 -27.56 13.72 19.23
N ILE A 253 -28.50 13.21 18.45
CA ILE A 253 -28.84 11.79 18.34
C ILE A 253 -28.16 11.24 17.08
N ILE A 254 -27.13 10.42 17.26
CA ILE A 254 -26.48 9.72 16.16
C ILE A 254 -27.37 8.55 15.74
N LYS A 255 -27.67 8.48 14.44
CA LYS A 255 -28.35 7.33 13.84
C LYS A 255 -27.33 6.46 13.12
N THR A 256 -27.08 5.28 13.68
CA THR A 256 -26.32 4.22 13.03
C THR A 256 -27.27 3.26 12.30
N ASP A 257 -26.70 2.43 11.44
CA ASP A 257 -27.41 1.29 10.83
C ASP A 257 -27.78 0.20 11.85
N ASN A 258 -27.23 0.23 13.07
CA ASN A 258 -27.35 -0.80 14.11
C ASN A 258 -26.90 -2.20 13.67
N ILE A 259 -26.06 -2.28 12.63
CA ILE A 259 -25.50 -3.54 12.15
C ILE A 259 -24.14 -3.72 12.80
N LYS A 260 -23.98 -4.79 13.59
CA LYS A 260 -22.68 -5.14 14.16
C LYS A 260 -21.68 -5.36 13.03
N HIS A 261 -20.60 -4.58 13.05
CA HIS A 261 -19.54 -4.63 12.04
C HIS A 261 -18.20 -4.91 12.73
N GLY A 262 -17.38 -5.74 12.10
CA GLY A 262 -16.04 -6.03 12.63
C GLY A 262 -15.33 -7.15 11.89
N GLY A 263 -14.27 -7.62 12.53
CA GLY A 263 -13.30 -8.55 11.97
C GLY A 263 -11.88 -8.12 12.33
N PHE A 264 -10.98 -9.09 12.38
CA PHE A 264 -9.55 -8.90 12.61
C PHE A 264 -8.77 -10.02 11.92
N TYR A 265 -7.48 -9.81 11.72
CA TYR A 265 -6.53 -10.79 11.23
C TYR A 265 -5.80 -11.42 12.40
N THR A 266 -5.81 -12.74 12.45
CA THR A 266 -4.89 -13.50 13.30
C THR A 266 -3.45 -13.27 12.85
N GLN A 267 -2.48 -13.47 13.74
CA GLN A 267 -1.07 -13.37 13.34
C GLN A 267 -0.71 -14.39 12.24
N GLN A 268 -1.40 -15.53 12.17
CA GLN A 268 -1.16 -16.53 11.13
C GLN A 268 -1.68 -16.08 9.76
N GLU A 269 -2.84 -15.43 9.71
CA GLU A 269 -3.35 -14.83 8.47
C GLU A 269 -2.44 -13.69 8.00
N ILE A 270 -1.93 -12.87 8.92
CA ILE A 270 -0.96 -11.82 8.59
C ILE A 270 0.31 -12.42 7.98
N LYS A 271 0.87 -13.49 8.56
CA LYS A 271 2.04 -14.20 8.00
C LYS A 271 1.77 -14.70 6.58
N ASP A 272 0.60 -15.29 6.34
CA ASP A 272 0.18 -15.75 5.02
C ASP A 272 0.05 -14.57 4.01
N VAL A 273 -0.46 -13.40 4.44
CA VAL A 273 -0.51 -12.19 3.60
C VAL A 273 0.89 -11.64 3.33
N ILE A 274 1.79 -11.62 4.32
CA ILE A 274 3.19 -11.21 4.16
C ILE A 274 3.90 -12.10 3.14
N ASP A 275 3.79 -13.41 3.27
CA ASP A 275 4.39 -14.37 2.33
C ASP A 275 3.81 -14.21 0.92
N TYR A 276 2.52 -13.90 0.81
CA TYR A 276 1.85 -13.66 -0.45
C TYR A 276 2.35 -12.38 -1.14
N ALA A 277 2.56 -11.30 -0.38
CA ALA A 277 3.12 -10.04 -0.86
C ALA A 277 4.60 -10.17 -1.24
N ALA A 278 5.39 -10.90 -0.44
CA ALA A 278 6.81 -11.12 -0.70
C ALA A 278 7.06 -11.84 -2.03
N LYS A 279 6.20 -12.79 -2.41
CA LYS A 279 6.23 -13.47 -3.73
C LYS A 279 5.94 -12.52 -4.92
N ARG A 280 5.50 -11.29 -4.64
CA ARG A 280 5.25 -10.21 -5.60
C ARG A 280 6.19 -9.02 -5.39
N TYR A 281 7.23 -9.20 -4.57
CA TYR A 281 8.20 -8.15 -4.22
C TYR A 281 7.55 -6.92 -3.58
N ILE A 282 6.45 -7.12 -2.84
CA ILE A 282 5.76 -6.07 -2.10
C ILE A 282 6.10 -6.19 -0.61
N THR A 283 6.63 -5.11 -0.05
CA THR A 283 6.89 -4.98 1.38
C THR A 283 5.65 -4.41 2.08
N ILE A 284 5.20 -5.07 3.14
CA ILE A 284 4.06 -4.59 3.94
C ILE A 284 4.56 -3.73 5.10
N ILE A 285 4.10 -2.49 5.17
CA ILE A 285 4.34 -1.57 6.28
C ILE A 285 3.09 -1.57 7.16
N PRO A 286 3.13 -2.14 8.38
CA PRO A 286 2.02 -2.06 9.30
C PRO A 286 1.93 -0.66 9.88
N GLU A 287 0.70 -0.19 10.08
CA GLU A 287 0.42 0.99 10.87
C GLU A 287 -0.34 0.65 12.15
N ILE A 288 0.22 1.11 13.27
CA ILE A 288 -0.46 1.15 14.56
C ILE A 288 -0.59 2.63 14.94
N GLU A 289 -1.79 3.16 14.77
CA GLU A 289 -2.13 4.56 15.00
C GLU A 289 -1.96 4.96 16.48
N MET A 290 -1.30 6.09 16.72
CA MET A 290 -1.14 6.70 18.04
C MET A 290 -0.73 8.18 17.92
N PRO A 291 -0.97 9.03 18.94
CA PRO A 291 -1.76 8.78 20.16
C PRO A 291 -3.27 9.03 19.97
N ALA A 292 -3.67 9.54 18.80
CA ALA A 292 -5.07 9.67 18.38
C ALA A 292 -5.59 8.34 17.81
N HIS A 293 -6.77 8.35 17.19
CA HIS A 293 -7.30 7.19 16.46
C HIS A 293 -7.29 5.90 17.28
N SER A 294 -7.56 6.03 18.58
CA SER A 294 -7.29 5.00 19.59
C SER A 294 -8.55 4.51 20.28
N MET A 295 -9.75 4.94 19.88
CA MET A 295 -10.99 4.56 20.57
C MET A 295 -11.23 3.05 20.63
N ALA A 296 -10.79 2.28 19.63
CA ALA A 296 -10.84 0.82 19.68
C ALA A 296 -9.97 0.22 20.80
N ALA A 297 -8.76 0.75 20.98
CA ALA A 297 -7.87 0.36 22.07
C ALA A 297 -8.41 0.82 23.44
N LEU A 298 -8.96 2.04 23.51
CA LEU A 298 -9.55 2.59 24.73
C LEU A 298 -10.83 1.84 25.16
N ALA A 299 -11.63 1.34 24.23
CA ALA A 299 -12.78 0.49 24.55
C ALA A 299 -12.34 -0.85 25.16
N ALA A 300 -11.22 -1.40 24.69
CA ALA A 300 -10.65 -2.65 25.19
C ALA A 300 -9.94 -2.48 26.55
N TYR A 301 -9.23 -1.37 26.73
CA TYR A 301 -8.42 -1.03 27.91
C TYR A 301 -8.63 0.44 28.31
N PRO A 302 -9.74 0.77 29.00
CA PRO A 302 -10.13 2.15 29.29
C PRO A 302 -9.11 2.95 30.12
N GLU A 303 -8.31 2.26 30.93
CA GLU A 303 -7.21 2.84 31.70
C GLU A 303 -6.14 3.58 30.87
N LEU A 304 -6.10 3.38 29.55
CA LEU A 304 -5.09 3.98 28.66
C LEU A 304 -5.46 5.40 28.21
N GLY A 305 -6.71 5.82 28.41
CA GLY A 305 -7.21 7.11 27.94
C GLY A 305 -7.16 8.21 29.01
N THR A 306 -7.44 9.45 28.60
CA THR A 306 -7.41 10.63 29.51
C THR A 306 -8.61 10.71 30.46
N ASP A 307 -9.72 10.04 30.15
CA ASP A 307 -10.88 9.86 31.02
C ASP A 307 -11.35 8.38 31.08
N PRO A 308 -10.65 7.50 31.84
CA PRO A 308 -10.97 6.08 31.92
C PRO A 308 -12.38 5.74 32.45
N LYS A 309 -13.07 6.70 33.08
CA LYS A 309 -14.41 6.51 33.66
C LYS A 309 -15.53 6.88 32.69
N SER A 310 -15.20 7.43 31.53
CA SER A 310 -16.16 7.84 30.50
C SER A 310 -16.94 6.68 29.86
N GLY A 311 -16.45 5.44 30.00
CA GLY A 311 -17.07 4.26 29.40
C GLY A 311 -16.87 4.20 27.89
N TYR A 312 -15.61 4.33 27.44
CA TYR A 312 -15.23 4.30 26.03
C TYR A 312 -15.85 3.13 25.27
N LYS A 313 -16.19 3.40 24.01
CA LYS A 313 -16.70 2.42 23.05
C LYS A 313 -15.93 2.56 21.75
N VAL A 314 -15.85 1.46 20.99
CA VAL A 314 -15.38 1.51 19.60
C VAL A 314 -16.26 2.51 18.84
N ALA A 315 -15.65 3.40 18.08
CA ALA A 315 -16.37 4.51 17.46
C ALA A 315 -17.36 4.02 16.40
N GLU A 316 -18.55 4.62 16.40
CA GLU A 316 -19.62 4.36 15.43
C GLU A 316 -19.78 5.54 14.44
N THR A 317 -19.04 6.64 14.65
CA THR A 317 -19.07 7.86 13.83
C THR A 317 -17.70 8.21 13.29
N TRP A 318 -17.62 8.76 12.08
CA TRP A 318 -16.36 9.19 11.47
C TRP A 318 -15.77 10.44 12.13
N GLY A 319 -14.52 10.76 11.77
CA GLY A 319 -13.87 12.05 12.03
C GLY A 319 -13.28 12.26 13.42
N MET A 320 -12.23 13.07 13.47
CA MET A 320 -11.44 13.42 14.67
C MET A 320 -12.25 13.99 15.83
N MET A 321 -13.16 14.94 15.57
CA MET A 321 -13.81 15.72 16.63
C MET A 321 -15.30 15.37 16.73
N ASN A 322 -15.58 14.33 17.51
CA ASN A 322 -16.92 14.06 18.02
C ASN A 322 -16.83 13.89 19.55
N LYS A 323 -17.95 14.03 20.26
CA LYS A 323 -17.99 13.94 21.74
C LYS A 323 -17.62 12.56 22.30
N TYR A 324 -17.39 11.57 21.43
CA TYR A 324 -17.06 10.19 21.77
C TYR A 324 -15.60 9.84 21.46
N ASN A 325 -14.81 10.75 20.88
CA ASN A 325 -13.40 10.50 20.62
C ASN A 325 -12.53 10.86 21.85
N ASN A 326 -11.35 10.29 21.96
CA ASN A 326 -10.34 10.60 22.97
C ASN A 326 -8.94 10.21 22.44
N VAL A 327 -7.90 10.49 23.20
CA VAL A 327 -6.50 10.18 22.91
C VAL A 327 -5.93 9.29 24.02
N LEU A 328 -4.84 8.61 23.70
CA LEU A 328 -4.03 7.92 24.71
C LEU A 328 -3.48 8.93 25.73
N ALA A 329 -3.59 8.61 27.01
CA ALA A 329 -2.97 9.35 28.09
C ALA A 329 -1.46 9.08 28.10
N PRO A 330 -0.60 10.09 28.25
CA PRO A 330 0.86 9.93 28.15
C PRO A 330 1.45 9.41 29.47
N THR A 331 1.04 8.20 29.87
CA THR A 331 1.47 7.55 31.12
C THR A 331 2.46 6.43 30.86
N GLU A 332 3.26 6.05 31.86
CA GLU A 332 4.14 4.88 31.80
C GLU A 332 3.37 3.59 31.42
N LYS A 333 2.12 3.46 31.91
CA LYS A 333 1.26 2.33 31.57
C LYS A 333 0.94 2.30 30.07
N THR A 334 0.64 3.46 29.50
CA THR A 334 0.38 3.62 28.06
C THR A 334 1.62 3.32 27.23
N PHE A 335 2.78 3.87 27.59
CA PHE A 335 4.02 3.58 26.87
C PHE A 335 4.37 2.10 26.95
N LYS A 336 4.22 1.47 28.12
CA LYS A 336 4.47 0.03 28.24
C LYS A 336 3.53 -0.80 27.37
N PHE A 337 2.24 -0.43 27.32
CA PHE A 337 1.27 -1.06 26.42
C PHE A 337 1.70 -0.94 24.95
N LEU A 338 2.07 0.25 24.50
CA LEU A 338 2.49 0.49 23.12
C LEU A 338 3.78 -0.24 22.77
N GLU A 339 4.78 -0.24 23.66
CA GLU A 339 6.03 -0.99 23.47
C GLU A 339 5.77 -2.50 23.36
N ASP A 340 4.85 -3.04 24.15
CA ASP A 340 4.46 -4.43 24.11
C ASP A 340 3.73 -4.78 22.79
N VAL A 341 2.77 -3.95 22.36
CA VAL A 341 2.10 -4.09 21.06
C VAL A 341 3.11 -4.04 19.92
N LEU A 342 3.94 -3.00 19.89
CA LEU A 342 4.94 -2.79 18.85
C LEU A 342 6.00 -3.89 18.85
N THR A 343 6.31 -4.52 19.98
CA THR A 343 7.18 -5.71 20.02
C THR A 343 6.60 -6.83 19.17
N GLU A 344 5.33 -7.20 19.38
CA GLU A 344 4.68 -8.26 18.60
C GLU A 344 4.56 -7.88 17.12
N VAL A 345 4.25 -6.62 16.80
CA VAL A 345 4.16 -6.13 15.41
C VAL A 345 5.52 -6.16 14.72
N ILE A 346 6.59 -5.71 15.39
CA ILE A 346 7.96 -5.69 14.84
C ILE A 346 8.47 -7.12 14.58
N GLU A 347 8.12 -8.07 15.45
CA GLU A 347 8.46 -9.49 15.26
C GLU A 347 7.67 -10.11 14.10
N LEU A 348 6.43 -9.67 13.87
CA LEU A 348 5.54 -10.20 12.84
C LEU A 348 5.87 -9.69 11.44
N PHE A 349 6.23 -8.41 11.30
CA PHE A 349 6.43 -7.75 10.01
C PHE A 349 7.93 -7.58 9.68
N PRO A 350 8.41 -8.15 8.56
CA PRO A 350 9.83 -8.07 8.20
C PRO A 350 10.28 -6.67 7.75
N SER A 351 9.34 -5.79 7.37
CA SER A 351 9.61 -4.42 6.92
C SER A 351 10.57 -3.68 7.85
N GLN A 352 11.50 -2.91 7.27
CA GLN A 352 12.36 -1.99 8.03
C GLN A 352 11.56 -0.86 8.68
N TYR A 353 10.37 -0.57 8.15
CA TYR A 353 9.52 0.53 8.55
C TYR A 353 8.30 0.06 9.35
N ILE A 354 7.95 0.85 10.37
CA ILE A 354 6.68 0.77 11.10
C ILE A 354 6.03 2.14 11.03
N HIS A 355 4.77 2.22 10.56
CA HIS A 355 4.03 3.47 10.61
C HIS A 355 3.38 3.60 12.00
N ILE A 356 3.56 4.75 12.64
CA ILE A 356 3.00 5.02 13.98
C ILE A 356 1.87 6.05 13.95
N GLY A 357 1.46 6.46 12.75
CA GLY A 357 0.41 7.45 12.58
C GLY A 357 0.86 8.85 13.00
N GLY A 358 0.17 9.42 13.98
CA GLY A 358 0.49 10.71 14.58
C GLY A 358 -0.37 11.87 14.07
N ASP A 359 -1.35 11.60 13.23
CA ASP A 359 -2.30 12.59 12.72
C ASP A 359 -3.38 12.94 13.76
N GLU A 360 -4.03 14.07 13.54
CA GLU A 360 -5.33 14.43 14.15
C GLU A 360 -5.44 14.30 15.70
N ALA A 361 -4.33 14.36 16.43
CA ALA A 361 -4.33 14.32 17.89
C ALA A 361 -4.95 15.60 18.50
N SER A 362 -6.25 15.57 18.79
CA SER A 362 -6.94 16.72 19.38
C SER A 362 -6.43 17.03 20.79
N LYS A 363 -5.77 18.18 20.92
CA LYS A 363 -5.11 18.64 22.15
C LYS A 363 -6.08 18.93 23.30
N ILE A 364 -7.38 19.04 23.03
CA ILE A 364 -8.39 19.36 24.04
C ILE A 364 -8.46 18.31 25.15
N TRP A 365 -8.20 17.04 24.84
CA TRP A 365 -8.30 15.94 25.79
C TRP A 365 -7.18 16.02 26.84
N TRP A 366 -5.95 16.23 26.38
CA TRP A 366 -4.80 16.48 27.25
C TRP A 366 -4.93 17.78 28.08
N ARG A 367 -5.57 18.83 27.55
CA ARG A 367 -5.87 20.06 28.30
C ARG A 367 -6.84 19.83 29.47
N LYS A 368 -7.81 18.94 29.28
CA LYS A 368 -8.86 18.67 30.26
C LYS A 368 -8.41 17.69 31.36
N ASP A 369 -7.43 16.85 31.08
CA ASP A 369 -6.93 15.87 32.04
C ASP A 369 -5.87 16.46 32.98
N ALA A 370 -6.22 16.53 34.27
CA ALA A 370 -5.33 17.04 35.31
C ALA A 370 -4.03 16.22 35.44
N ALA A 371 -4.08 14.89 35.21
CA ALA A 371 -2.89 14.05 35.29
C ALA A 371 -1.92 14.36 34.14
N THR A 372 -2.43 14.52 32.92
CA THR A 372 -1.65 14.97 31.76
C THR A 372 -1.02 16.34 32.02
N GLN A 373 -1.78 17.31 32.53
CA GLN A 373 -1.26 18.65 32.84
C GLN A 373 -0.17 18.62 33.92
N GLN A 374 -0.28 17.72 34.91
CA GLN A 374 0.77 17.52 35.92
C GLN A 374 2.04 16.90 35.31
N MET A 375 1.88 15.89 34.44
CA MET A 375 3.00 15.24 33.76
C MET A 375 3.77 16.24 32.89
N MET A 376 3.06 17.07 32.13
CA MET A 376 3.66 18.11 31.28
C MET A 376 4.51 19.07 32.10
N LYS A 377 3.99 19.54 33.24
CA LYS A 377 4.76 20.40 34.17
C LYS A 377 6.01 19.70 34.70
N ALA A 378 5.90 18.43 35.10
CA ALA A 378 7.02 17.65 35.60
C ALA A 378 8.12 17.42 34.55
N ASN A 379 7.76 17.40 33.27
CA ASN A 379 8.68 17.20 32.14
C ASN A 379 9.05 18.51 31.42
N ASN A 380 8.69 19.67 31.98
CA ASN A 380 8.93 20.99 31.39
C ASN A 380 8.39 21.15 29.95
N LEU A 381 7.25 20.52 29.65
CA LEU A 381 6.60 20.61 28.34
C LEU A 381 5.72 21.86 28.29
N LYS A 382 5.97 22.72 27.30
CA LYS A 382 5.35 24.04 27.18
C LYS A 382 3.85 23.98 26.92
N ASP A 383 3.43 23.09 26.02
CA ASP A 383 2.05 22.95 25.56
C ASP A 383 1.80 21.53 25.04
N GLU A 384 0.56 21.23 24.67
CA GLU A 384 0.20 19.88 24.25
C GLU A 384 0.77 19.48 22.87
N SER A 385 1.26 20.43 22.08
CA SER A 385 2.02 20.10 20.86
C SER A 385 3.41 19.58 21.23
N ALA A 386 4.07 20.21 22.21
CA ALA A 386 5.30 19.68 22.79
C ALA A 386 5.08 18.31 23.45
N LEU A 387 3.90 18.06 24.03
CA LEU A 387 3.52 16.74 24.53
C LEU A 387 3.41 15.68 23.44
N GLN A 388 2.77 15.99 22.30
CA GLN A 388 2.73 15.05 21.19
C GLN A 388 4.14 14.72 20.70
N SER A 389 5.00 15.73 20.52
CA SER A 389 6.40 15.52 20.16
C SER A 389 7.10 14.60 21.17
N TYR A 390 6.96 14.85 22.47
CA TYR A 390 7.49 13.97 23.52
C TYR A 390 7.02 12.52 23.38
N PHE A 391 5.72 12.31 23.10
CA PHE A 391 5.13 10.99 22.91
C PHE A 391 5.75 10.27 21.71
N ILE A 392 5.84 10.96 20.56
CA ILE A 392 6.40 10.42 19.32
C ILE A 392 7.88 10.08 19.49
N HIS A 393 8.70 10.96 20.09
CA HIS A 393 10.12 10.69 20.33
C HIS A 393 10.35 9.48 21.24
N ARG A 394 9.47 9.27 22.23
CA ARG A 394 9.58 8.12 23.11
C ARG A 394 9.33 6.80 22.36
N ILE A 395 8.32 6.78 21.50
CA ILE A 395 8.03 5.62 20.64
C ILE A 395 9.11 5.42 19.58
N GLU A 396 9.58 6.50 18.95
CA GLU A 396 10.69 6.46 17.99
C GLU A 396 11.94 5.82 18.60
N LYS A 397 12.34 6.26 19.79
CA LYS A 397 13.48 5.69 20.51
C LYS A 397 13.31 4.18 20.74
N PHE A 398 12.12 3.74 21.10
CA PHE A 398 11.81 2.32 21.26
C PHE A 398 11.93 1.56 19.93
N VAL A 399 11.28 2.04 18.86
CA VAL A 399 11.31 1.40 17.53
C VAL A 399 12.74 1.35 16.97
N ASN A 400 13.50 2.44 17.10
CA ASN A 400 14.91 2.51 16.72
C ASN A 400 15.76 1.51 17.52
N SER A 401 15.48 1.30 18.81
CA SER A 401 16.18 0.28 19.63
C SER A 401 15.95 -1.16 19.15
N LYS A 402 14.90 -1.39 18.34
CA LYS A 402 14.60 -2.67 17.68
C LYS A 402 15.16 -2.75 16.26
N GLY A 403 15.96 -1.77 15.85
CA GLY A 403 16.57 -1.71 14.52
C GLY A 403 15.58 -1.38 13.41
N LYS A 404 14.42 -0.81 13.74
CA LYS A 404 13.38 -0.38 12.80
C LYS A 404 13.35 1.15 12.70
N THR A 405 12.70 1.66 11.66
CA THR A 405 12.55 3.10 11.41
C THR A 405 11.07 3.47 11.44
N ILE A 406 10.69 4.56 12.12
CA ILE A 406 9.29 5.00 12.10
C ILE A 406 8.94 5.74 10.81
N ILE A 407 7.70 5.60 10.38
CA ILE A 407 7.02 6.54 9.50
C ILE A 407 5.87 7.18 10.31
N GLY A 408 5.61 8.47 10.11
CA GLY A 408 4.41 9.10 10.65
C GLY A 408 3.87 10.18 9.72
N TRP A 409 2.60 10.53 9.90
CA TRP A 409 1.92 11.61 9.19
C TRP A 409 2.59 12.96 9.50
N ASP A 410 2.47 13.95 8.62
CA ASP A 410 3.24 15.20 8.71
C ASP A 410 3.04 16.03 10.00
N GLU A 411 2.02 15.74 10.81
CA GLU A 411 1.88 16.19 12.19
C GLU A 411 3.08 15.82 13.10
N ILE A 412 3.84 14.75 12.82
CA ILE A 412 5.01 14.39 13.64
C ILE A 412 6.15 15.43 13.55
N LEU A 413 6.06 16.40 12.62
CA LEU A 413 6.93 17.57 12.58
C LEU A 413 6.62 18.56 13.72
N ASP A 414 5.40 18.55 14.25
CA ASP A 414 4.94 19.51 15.25
C ASP A 414 5.69 19.27 16.57
N GLY A 415 6.52 20.25 16.96
CA GLY A 415 7.33 20.17 18.17
C GLY A 415 8.69 19.49 17.97
N GLY A 416 9.13 19.30 16.72
CA GLY A 416 10.46 18.79 16.35
C GLY A 416 10.40 17.38 15.76
N LEU A 417 11.11 17.16 14.65
CA LEU A 417 11.19 15.84 14.01
C LEU A 417 12.26 14.99 14.68
N ALA A 418 11.95 13.72 14.89
CA ALA A 418 12.90 12.78 15.42
C ALA A 418 13.95 12.39 14.33
N PRO A 419 15.24 12.25 14.64
CA PRO A 419 16.33 12.30 13.64
C PRO A 419 16.30 11.24 12.53
N ASN A 420 15.58 10.13 12.74
CA ASN A 420 15.49 9.04 11.76
C ASN A 420 14.05 8.83 11.24
N ALA A 421 13.11 9.70 11.60
CA ALA A 421 11.72 9.54 11.21
C ALA A 421 11.50 9.86 9.72
N VAL A 422 10.73 9.01 9.04
CA VAL A 422 10.22 9.29 7.71
C VAL A 422 8.87 9.98 7.84
N VAL A 423 8.67 11.07 7.10
CA VAL A 423 7.42 11.85 7.13
C VAL A 423 6.55 11.53 5.92
N MET A 424 5.29 11.18 6.16
CA MET A 424 4.27 11.03 5.13
C MET A 424 3.40 12.30 5.06
N SER A 425 3.63 13.12 4.02
CA SER A 425 2.95 14.40 3.83
C SER A 425 1.58 14.22 3.18
N TRP A 426 0.51 14.49 3.92
CA TRP A 426 -0.87 14.31 3.44
C TRP A 426 -1.64 15.64 3.34
N ARG A 427 -1.25 16.67 4.12
CA ARG A 427 -1.89 18.00 4.13
C ARG A 427 -1.35 18.92 3.02
N GLY A 428 -1.12 18.35 1.83
CA GLY A 428 -0.37 18.95 0.74
C GLY A 428 1.14 18.69 0.83
N GLU A 429 1.94 19.41 0.05
CA GLU A 429 3.39 19.12 -0.10
C GLU A 429 4.28 19.85 0.92
N LYS A 430 3.74 20.82 1.67
CA LYS A 430 4.53 21.66 2.58
C LYS A 430 5.24 20.86 3.68
N GLY A 431 4.56 19.86 4.25
CA GLY A 431 5.13 18.97 5.27
C GLY A 431 6.33 18.20 4.73
N GLY A 432 6.19 17.59 3.55
CA GLY A 432 7.25 16.86 2.87
C GLY A 432 8.45 17.75 2.52
N ILE A 433 8.22 18.97 2.02
CA ILE A 433 9.30 19.94 1.73
C ILE A 433 10.03 20.36 3.01
N ALA A 434 9.32 20.52 4.13
CA ALA A 434 9.92 20.86 5.41
C ALA A 434 10.76 19.69 5.95
N ALA A 435 10.21 18.47 5.93
CA ALA A 435 10.89 17.26 6.37
C ALA A 435 12.18 16.99 5.57
N ALA A 436 12.17 17.21 4.25
CA ALA A 436 13.34 16.98 3.40
C ALA A 436 14.50 17.98 3.59
N LYS A 437 14.31 19.03 4.41
CA LYS A 437 15.34 20.03 4.72
C LYS A 437 16.02 19.82 6.08
N VAL A 438 15.46 18.95 6.90
CA VAL A 438 15.99 18.55 8.22
C VAL A 438 16.87 17.33 8.00
#